data_AF-J7SF85-F1
#
_entry.id   AF-J7SF85-F1
#
_cell.length_a   1.000
_cell.length_b   1.000
_cell.length_c   1.000
_cell.angle_alpha   90.00
_cell.angle_beta   90.00
_cell.angle_gamma   90.00
#
_symmetry.space_group_name_H-M   'P 1'
#
loop_
_entity.id
_entity.type
_entity.pdbx_description
1 polymer ?
#
loop_
_entity_poly.entity_id
_entity_poly.type
_entity_poly.pdbx_seq_one_letter_code
_entity_poly.pdbx_strand_id
1 'polypeptide(L)'
;MMVSESVPTIQVGSFFFLNVYNLIFASPSGISRKTVQMQHRLVIALIIQTSVSLFFFLVPINLIISFVFFHHQNQFHNNLIFFALAIHGIASTLIMVFVHKPYRDFALSPFD
;
A
#
# COMPACT_ATOMS: atom_id res chain seq x y z
N MET A 1 -18.09 7.74 13.03
CA MET A 1 -16.87 7.01 13.44
C MET A 1 -16.90 5.56 12.96
N MET A 2 -17.90 4.74 13.33
CA MET A 2 -17.98 3.35 12.83
C MET A 2 -18.12 3.22 11.30
N VAL A 3 -18.92 4.07 10.65
CA VAL A 3 -19.13 4.01 9.19
C VAL A 3 -17.93 4.55 8.40
N SER A 4 -17.17 5.50 8.96
CA SER A 4 -15.98 6.05 8.29
C SER A 4 -14.80 5.08 8.32
N GLU A 5 -14.71 4.23 9.33
CA GLU A 5 -13.65 3.21 9.46
C GLU A 5 -14.01 1.90 8.74
N SER A 6 -15.29 1.59 8.59
CA SER A 6 -15.73 0.36 7.92
C SER A 6 -15.41 0.36 6.43
N VAL A 7 -15.57 1.49 5.74
CA VAL A 7 -15.27 1.62 4.30
C VAL A 7 -13.82 1.25 3.95
N PRO A 8 -12.78 1.88 4.55
CA PRO A 8 -11.39 1.51 4.25
C PRO A 8 -11.07 0.08 4.68
N THR A 9 -11.67 -0.41 5.77
CA THR A 9 -11.48 -1.80 6.21
C THR A 9 -12.01 -2.79 5.18
N ILE A 10 -13.19 -2.55 4.62
CA ILE A 10 -13.77 -3.38 3.55
C ILE A 10 -12.88 -3.33 2.31
N GLN A 11 -12.45 -2.13 1.91
CA GLN A 11 -11.62 -1.95 0.71
C GLN A 11 -10.27 -2.68 0.82
N VAL A 12 -9.61 -2.60 1.99
CA VAL A 12 -8.37 -3.32 2.30
C VAL A 12 -8.62 -4.84 2.30
N GLY A 13 -9.68 -5.29 2.96
CA GLY A 13 -10.03 -6.71 3.02
C GLY A 13 -10.28 -7.31 1.63
N SER A 14 -11.08 -6.64 0.81
CA SER A 14 -11.34 -7.06 -0.57
C SER A 14 -10.07 -7.10 -1.41
N PHE A 15 -9.19 -6.10 -1.29
CA PHE A 15 -7.94 -6.07 -2.03
C PHE A 15 -7.01 -7.23 -1.67
N PHE A 16 -6.75 -7.46 -0.37
CA PHE A 16 -5.90 -8.56 0.07
C PHE A 16 -6.50 -9.91 -0.31
N PHE A 17 -7.80 -10.09 -0.11
CA PHE A 17 -8.51 -11.31 -0.49
C PHE A 17 -8.34 -11.61 -1.99
N LEU A 18 -8.62 -10.65 -2.85
CA LEU A 18 -8.50 -10.82 -4.30
C LEU A 18 -7.05 -11.09 -4.73
N ASN A 19 -6.06 -10.41 -4.15
CA ASN A 19 -4.66 -10.65 -4.50
C ASN A 19 -4.19 -12.05 -4.05
N VAL A 20 -4.53 -12.46 -2.82
CA VAL A 20 -4.20 -13.80 -2.32
C VAL A 20 -4.92 -14.87 -3.14
N TYR A 21 -6.19 -14.65 -3.48
CA TYR A 21 -6.96 -15.55 -4.33
C TYR A 21 -6.30 -15.73 -5.70
N ASN A 22 -5.91 -14.64 -6.36
CA ASN A 22 -5.22 -14.68 -7.64
C ASN A 22 -3.82 -15.31 -7.55
N LEU A 23 -3.13 -15.19 -6.41
CA LEU A 23 -1.81 -15.77 -6.21
C LEU A 23 -1.84 -17.29 -5.98
N ILE A 24 -2.85 -17.78 -5.25
CA ILE A 24 -2.88 -19.17 -4.74
C ILE A 24 -3.83 -20.05 -5.55
N PHE A 25 -5.00 -19.52 -5.94
CA PHE A 25 -6.11 -20.35 -6.44
C PHE A 25 -6.45 -20.11 -7.90
N ALA A 26 -6.12 -18.93 -8.45
CA ALA A 26 -6.31 -18.69 -9.87
C ALA A 26 -5.33 -19.56 -10.68
N SER A 27 -5.86 -20.65 -11.26
CA SER A 27 -5.17 -21.44 -12.28
C SER A 27 -5.82 -21.14 -13.62
N PRO A 28 -5.39 -20.09 -14.32
CA PRO A 28 -6.06 -19.72 -15.55
C PRO A 28 -5.70 -20.71 -16.67
N SER A 29 -6.73 -21.34 -17.25
CA SER A 29 -6.58 -22.26 -18.37
C SER A 29 -6.27 -21.50 -19.67
N GLY A 30 -5.43 -22.08 -20.53
CA GLY A 30 -5.11 -21.51 -21.84
C GLY A 30 -4.10 -20.36 -21.86
N ILE A 31 -3.44 -20.03 -20.73
CA ILE A 31 -2.42 -18.98 -20.69
C ILE A 31 -1.00 -19.56 -20.69
N SER A 32 -0.09 -18.88 -21.39
CA SER A 32 1.32 -19.27 -21.45
C SER A 32 1.99 -19.23 -20.07
N ARG A 33 2.98 -20.11 -19.85
CA ARG A 33 3.80 -20.13 -18.63
C ARG A 33 4.47 -18.78 -18.33
N LYS A 34 4.86 -18.02 -19.37
CA LYS A 34 5.46 -16.69 -19.21
C LYS A 34 4.46 -15.70 -18.62
N THR A 35 3.23 -15.70 -19.10
CA THR A 35 2.16 -14.82 -18.61
C THR A 35 1.80 -15.13 -17.17
N VAL A 36 1.70 -16.42 -16.80
CA VAL A 36 1.47 -16.84 -15.40
C VAL A 36 2.58 -16.31 -14.48
N GLN A 37 3.85 -16.44 -14.89
CA GLN A 37 4.97 -15.89 -14.13
C GLN A 37 4.91 -14.36 -14.00
N MET A 38 4.45 -13.65 -15.03
CA MET A 38 4.25 -12.20 -14.96
C MET A 38 3.13 -11.83 -13.99
N GLN A 39 2.01 -12.56 -14.00
CA GLN A 39 0.89 -12.34 -13.07
C GLN A 39 1.31 -12.56 -11.62
N HIS A 40 2.04 -13.65 -11.32
CA HIS A 40 2.57 -13.88 -9.97
C HIS A 40 3.47 -12.74 -9.50
N ARG A 41 4.38 -12.25 -10.36
CA ARG A 41 5.26 -11.12 -10.03
C ARG A 41 4.46 -9.84 -9.78
N LEU A 42 3.45 -9.56 -10.60
CA LEU A 42 2.56 -8.41 -10.43
C LEU A 42 1.80 -8.49 -9.09
N VAL A 43 1.22 -9.63 -8.76
CA VAL A 43 0.47 -9.80 -7.51
C VAL A 43 1.37 -9.63 -6.28
N ILE A 44 2.59 -10.19 -6.30
CA ILE A 44 3.56 -9.98 -5.22
C ILE A 44 3.91 -8.49 -5.09
N ALA A 45 4.12 -7.80 -6.21
CA ALA A 45 4.41 -6.38 -6.22
C ALA A 45 3.25 -5.53 -5.65
N LEU A 46 2.01 -5.87 -5.99
CA LEU A 46 0.80 -5.24 -5.48
C LEU A 46 0.62 -5.45 -3.97
N ILE A 47 0.90 -6.65 -3.46
CA ILE A 47 0.87 -6.94 -2.02
C ILE A 47 1.89 -6.07 -1.28
N ILE A 48 3.13 -6.01 -1.77
CA ILE A 48 4.19 -5.19 -1.15
C ILE A 48 3.82 -3.70 -1.18
N GLN A 49 3.50 -3.15 -2.35
CA GLN A 49 3.16 -1.73 -2.50
C GLN A 49 2.01 -1.32 -1.58
N THR A 50 0.96 -2.14 -1.52
CA THR A 50 -0.23 -1.84 -0.72
C THR A 50 0.07 -1.95 0.76
N SER A 51 0.82 -2.98 1.18
CA SER A 51 1.21 -3.14 2.59
C SER A 51 2.03 -1.96 3.10
N VAL A 52 3.00 -1.50 2.29
CA VAL A 52 3.81 -0.31 2.61
C VAL A 52 2.92 0.93 2.69
N SER A 53 2.09 1.18 1.68
CA SER A 53 1.22 2.37 1.65
C SER A 53 0.26 2.41 2.84
N LEU A 54 -0.31 1.25 3.22
CA LEU A 54 -1.16 1.12 4.39
C LEU A 54 -0.42 1.37 5.69
N PHE A 55 0.81 0.86 5.85
CA PHE A 55 1.62 1.12 7.03
C PHE A 55 1.88 2.62 7.23
N PHE A 56 2.31 3.31 6.16
CA PHE A 56 2.58 4.75 6.20
C PHE A 56 1.33 5.60 6.45
N PHE A 57 0.13 5.10 6.14
CA PHE A 57 -1.12 5.80 6.40
C PHE A 57 -1.72 5.48 7.77
N LEU A 58 -1.79 4.20 8.14
CA LEU A 58 -2.43 3.73 9.36
C LEU A 58 -1.66 4.15 10.61
N VAL A 59 -0.33 4.16 10.57
CA VAL A 59 0.48 4.54 11.75
C VAL A 59 0.19 6.00 12.17
N PRO A 60 0.30 7.02 11.29
CA PRO A 60 -0.07 8.39 11.65
C PRO A 60 -1.51 8.54 12.14
N ILE A 61 -2.48 7.89 11.48
CA ILE A 61 -3.90 7.96 11.85
C ILE A 61 -4.13 7.42 13.27
N ASN A 62 -3.57 6.25 13.58
CA ASN A 62 -3.70 5.63 14.91
C ASN A 62 -3.01 6.47 16.00
N LEU A 63 -1.89 7.13 15.68
CA LEU A 63 -1.22 8.06 16.61
C LEU A 63 -2.10 9.29 16.90
N ILE A 64 -2.73 9.88 15.88
CA ILE A 64 -3.68 11.00 16.07
C ILE A 64 -4.82 10.57 16.99
N ILE A 65 -5.47 9.44 16.71
CA ILE A 65 -6.58 8.93 17.52
C ILE A 65 -6.14 8.70 18.98
N SER A 66 -4.98 8.07 19.17
CA SER A 66 -4.43 7.79 20.50
C SER A 66 -4.17 9.09 21.27
N PHE A 67 -3.56 10.09 20.64
CA PHE A 67 -3.28 11.37 21.28
C PHE A 67 -4.53 12.15 21.65
N VAL A 68 -5.56 12.12 20.81
CA VAL A 68 -6.86 12.69 21.14
C VAL A 68 -7.47 11.97 22.35
N PHE A 69 -7.46 10.63 22.37
CA PHE A 69 -8.03 9.82 23.45
C PHE A 69 -7.33 10.06 24.80
N PHE A 70 -6.00 10.14 24.81
CA PHE A 70 -5.21 10.40 26.02
C PHE A 70 -5.08 11.90 26.35
N HIS A 71 -5.75 12.79 25.61
CA HIS A 71 -5.65 14.24 25.78
C HIS A 71 -4.20 14.78 25.65
N HIS A 72 -3.34 14.07 24.91
CA HIS A 72 -1.95 14.43 24.67
C HIS A 72 -1.83 15.27 23.38
N GLN A 73 -2.17 16.56 23.46
CA GLN A 73 -2.17 17.45 22.29
C GLN A 73 -0.99 18.42 22.27
N ASN A 74 0.22 17.87 22.09
CA ASN A 74 1.43 18.69 21.93
C ASN A 74 1.62 19.09 20.45
N GLN A 75 1.82 20.38 20.19
CA GLN A 75 1.98 20.92 18.84
C GLN A 75 3.13 20.27 18.06
N PHE A 76 4.27 20.02 18.71
CA PHE A 76 5.42 19.39 18.07
C PHE A 76 5.08 17.99 17.57
N HIS A 77 4.49 17.15 18.44
CA HIS A 77 4.14 15.78 18.04
C HIS A 77 3.01 15.77 16.99
N ASN A 78 1.99 16.62 17.13
CA ASN A 78 0.92 16.75 16.14
C ASN A 78 1.47 17.14 14.77
N ASN A 79 2.33 18.17 14.71
CA ASN A 79 2.96 18.61 13.47
C ASN A 79 3.79 17.49 12.83
N LEU A 80 4.52 16.71 13.63
CA LEU A 80 5.30 15.58 13.13
C LEU A 80 4.41 14.48 12.54
N ILE A 81 3.29 14.16 13.19
CA ILE A 81 2.35 13.16 12.70
C ILE A 81 1.66 13.64 11.41
N PHE A 82 1.25 14.90 11.33
CA PHE A 82 0.69 15.47 10.10
C PHE A 82 1.71 15.53 8.96
N PHE A 83 2.98 15.82 9.26
CA PHE A 83 4.05 15.75 8.28
C PHE A 83 4.25 14.33 7.75
N ALA A 84 4.30 13.33 8.65
CA ALA A 84 4.38 11.92 8.28
C ALA A 84 3.18 11.50 7.41
N LEU A 85 1.97 11.96 7.77
CA LEU A 85 0.78 11.75 6.97
C LEU A 85 0.88 12.47 5.61
N ALA A 86 1.45 13.67 5.51
CA ALA A 86 1.57 14.37 4.23
C ALA A 86 2.51 13.65 3.24
N ILE A 87 3.61 13.06 3.73
CA ILE A 87 4.59 12.38 2.87
C ILE A 87 4.17 10.96 2.42
N HIS A 88 3.09 10.40 2.95
CA HIS A 88 2.65 9.04 2.61
C HIS A 88 2.42 8.84 1.10
N GLY A 89 1.92 9.87 0.39
CA GLY A 89 1.67 9.82 -1.06
C GLY A 89 2.96 9.79 -1.89
N ILE A 90 4.02 10.42 -1.40
CA ILE A 90 5.36 10.33 -2.01
C ILE A 90 5.88 8.90 -1.80
N ALA A 91 5.79 8.38 -0.57
CA ALA A 91 6.22 7.02 -0.26
C ALA A 91 5.47 5.96 -1.08
N SER A 92 4.16 6.11 -1.27
CA SER A 92 3.33 5.19 -2.07
C SER A 92 3.69 5.21 -3.56
N THR A 93 4.05 6.37 -4.10
CA THR A 93 4.51 6.50 -5.49
C THR A 93 5.91 5.92 -5.67
N LEU A 94 6.82 6.17 -4.73
CA LEU A 94 8.18 5.62 -4.77
C LEU A 94 8.16 4.08 -4.71
N ILE A 95 7.40 3.48 -3.80
CA ILE A 95 7.31 2.02 -3.70
C ILE A 95 6.69 1.41 -4.97
N MET A 96 5.72 2.08 -5.59
CA MET A 96 5.15 1.67 -6.87
C MET A 96 6.23 1.56 -7.95
N VAL A 97 7.05 2.61 -8.08
CA VAL A 97 8.14 2.65 -9.06
C VAL A 97 9.19 1.57 -8.78
N PHE A 98 9.63 1.42 -7.54
CA PHE A 98 10.73 0.49 -7.22
C PHE A 98 10.36 -0.99 -7.33
N VAL A 99 9.14 -1.35 -6.91
CA VAL A 99 8.71 -2.75 -6.82
C VAL A 99 8.21 -3.28 -8.18
N HIS A 100 7.65 -2.42 -9.02
CA HIS A 100 7.17 -2.83 -10.34
C HIS A 100 8.25 -2.68 -11.40
N LYS A 101 8.81 -3.82 -11.83
CA LYS A 101 9.83 -3.88 -12.89
C LYS A 101 9.59 -2.93 -14.09
N PRO A 102 8.42 -2.91 -14.77
CA PRO A 102 8.24 -2.03 -15.92
C PRO A 102 8.32 -0.54 -15.58
N TYR A 103 7.88 -0.14 -14.38
CA TYR A 103 8.00 1.24 -13.93
C TYR A 103 9.43 1.59 -13.56
N ARG A 104 10.14 0.69 -12.87
CA ARG A 104 11.55 0.88 -12.52
C ARG A 104 12.42 0.99 -13.77
N ASP A 105 12.27 0.06 -14.69
CA ASP A 105 13.07 0.02 -15.93
C ASP A 105 12.83 1.30 -16.75
N PHE A 106 11.58 1.76 -16.84
CA PHE A 106 11.27 3.03 -17.51
C PHE A 106 11.85 4.25 -16.77
N ALA A 107 11.61 4.36 -15.47
CA ALA A 107 12.04 5.51 -14.66
C ALA A 107 13.56 5.63 -14.53
N LEU A 108 14.27 4.50 -14.56
CA LEU A 108 15.72 4.48 -14.46
C LEU A 108 16.43 4.48 -15.83
N SER A 109 15.72 4.25 -16.93
CA SER A 109 16.31 4.26 -18.28
C SER A 109 17.15 5.50 -18.66
N PRO A 110 16.89 6.73 -18.16
CA PRO A 110 17.76 7.87 -18.46
C PRO A 110 19.12 7.82 -17.74
N PHE A 111 19.31 6.90 -16.79
CA PHE A 111 20.51 6.77 -15.97
C PHE A 111 21.33 5.50 -16.30
N ASP A 112 20.86 4.68 -17.24
CA ASP A 112 21.56 3.51 -17.80
C ASP A 112 22.53 3.95 -18.92
#